data_AF-A0A4U3A1X8-F1
#
_entry.id   AF-A0A4U3A1X8-F1
#
_cell.length_a   1.000
_cell.length_b   1.000
_cell.length_c   1.000
_cell.angle_alpha   90.00
_cell.angle_beta   90.00
_cell.angle_gamma   90.00
#
_symmetry.space_group_name_H-M   'P 1'
#
loop_
_entity.id
_entity.type
_entity.pdbx_description
1 polymer ?
#
loop_
_entity_poly.entity_id
_entity_poly.type
_entity_poly.pdbx_seq_one_letter_code
_entity_poly.pdbx_strand_id
1 'polypeptide(L)'
;NEKLYYSEKLDALIVYEVDNEKLKLYGVFAPVIPVLDEICGEIAERFTEIEFYFSPDQLGIEDVQFTELQSSKCLMVRSNKELDFKGFKFPVLTEF
;
A
#
# COMPACT_ATOMS: atom_id res chain seq x y z
N ASN A 1 -11.26 14.86 -6.49
CA ASN A 1 -10.69 13.50 -6.46
C ASN A 1 -9.85 13.35 -5.21
N GLU A 2 -10.53 13.18 -4.08
CA GLU A 2 -9.88 12.97 -2.79
C GLU A 2 -9.93 11.47 -2.51
N LYS A 3 -8.91 10.73 -2.98
CA LYS A 3 -8.73 9.29 -2.70
C LYS A 3 -7.95 9.06 -1.41
N LEU A 4 -7.99 10.03 -0.51
CA LEU A 4 -7.12 10.14 0.65
C LEU A 4 -7.99 10.36 1.87
N TYR A 5 -7.86 9.44 2.82
CA TYR A 5 -8.64 9.40 4.05
C TYR A 5 -7.68 9.29 5.23
N TYR A 6 -7.95 10.03 6.29
CA TYR A 6 -7.18 9.94 7.52
C TYR A 6 -8.06 9.36 8.62
N SER A 7 -7.62 8.26 9.22
CA SER A 7 -8.24 7.68 10.42
C SER A 7 -7.48 8.16 11.66
N GLU A 8 -8.14 8.97 12.49
CA GLU A 8 -7.59 9.37 13.80
C GLU A 8 -7.40 8.17 14.74
N LYS A 9 -8.26 7.15 14.63
CA LYS A 9 -8.21 5.96 15.47
C LYS A 9 -6.99 5.10 15.18
N LEU A 10 -6.63 4.97 13.90
CA LEU A 10 -5.45 4.21 13.48
C LEU A 10 -4.18 5.06 13.40
N ASP A 11 -4.30 6.39 13.58
CA ASP A 11 -3.26 7.37 13.26
C ASP A 11 -2.63 7.08 11.89
N ALA A 12 -3.49 6.86 10.90
CA ALA A 12 -3.12 6.33 9.60
C ALA A 12 -3.74 7.14 8.46
N LEU A 13 -2.91 7.46 7.48
CA LEU A 13 -3.32 7.97 6.18
C LEU A 13 -3.54 6.79 5.22
N ILE A 14 -4.77 6.63 4.76
CA ILE A 14 -5.19 5.55 3.88
C ILE A 14 -5.54 6.17 2.52
N VAL A 15 -4.84 5.73 1.49
CA VAL A 15 -5.09 6.17 0.11
C VAL A 15 -5.85 5.05 -0.60
N TYR A 16 -7.14 5.27 -0.85
CA TYR A 16 -8.02 4.23 -1.38
C TYR A 16 -9.11 4.78 -2.30
N GLU A 17 -9.73 3.87 -3.05
CA GLU A 17 -10.95 4.09 -3.81
C GLU A 17 -11.80 2.83 -3.75
N VAL A 18 -13.11 2.98 -3.56
CA VAL A 18 -14.07 1.88 -3.72
C VAL A 18 -14.82 2.08 -5.03
N ASP A 19 -14.72 1.11 -5.93
CA ASP A 19 -15.32 1.13 -7.26
C ASP A 19 -15.85 -0.27 -7.59
N ASN A 20 -17.13 -0.38 -8.00
CA ASN A 20 -17.79 -1.65 -8.30
C ASN A 20 -17.60 -2.73 -7.21
N GLU A 21 -17.82 -2.38 -5.94
CA GLU A 21 -17.63 -3.28 -4.78
C GLU A 21 -16.19 -3.81 -4.61
N LYS A 22 -15.21 -3.18 -5.25
CA LYS A 22 -13.79 -3.48 -5.09
C LYS A 22 -13.07 -2.32 -4.42
N LEU A 23 -12.39 -2.61 -3.32
CA LEU A 23 -11.50 -1.69 -2.64
C LEU A 23 -10.13 -1.70 -3.33
N LYS A 24 -9.76 -0.60 -3.99
CA LYS A 24 -8.41 -0.37 -4.52
C LYS A 24 -7.61 0.35 -3.45
N LEU A 25 -6.66 -0.34 -2.83
CA LEU A 25 -5.79 0.21 -1.80
C LEU A 25 -4.44 0.60 -2.42
N TYR A 26 -4.19 1.90 -2.46
CA TYR A 26 -2.98 2.48 -3.07
C TYR A 26 -1.84 2.66 -2.08
N GLY A 27 -2.16 2.84 -0.79
CA GLY A 27 -1.14 2.93 0.26
C GLY A 27 -1.74 3.17 1.63
N VAL A 28 -1.01 2.74 2.65
CA VAL A 28 -1.31 2.99 4.06
C VAL A 28 -0.04 3.54 4.70
N PHE A 29 -0.14 4.72 5.30
CA PHE A 29 0.97 5.39 5.96
C PHE A 29 0.61 5.65 7.41
N ALA A 30 1.34 5.01 8.33
CA ALA A 30 1.13 5.13 9.76
C ALA A 30 2.47 4.93 10.49
N PRO A 31 2.64 5.48 11.70
CA PRO A 31 3.81 5.18 12.54
C PRO A 31 3.90 3.69 12.90
N VAL A 32 2.74 3.05 13.07
CA VAL A 32 2.58 1.61 13.26
C VAL A 32 1.58 1.14 12.22
N ILE A 33 2.01 0.24 11.34
CA ILE A 33 1.15 -0.24 10.25
C ILE A 33 0.00 -1.07 10.84
N PRO A 34 -1.28 -0.64 10.64
CA PRO A 34 -2.43 -1.39 11.11
C PRO A 34 -2.62 -2.67 10.29
N VAL A 35 -3.30 -3.67 10.88
CA VAL A 35 -3.65 -4.90 10.15
C VAL A 35 -4.80 -4.63 9.17
N LEU A 36 -4.95 -5.49 8.16
CA LEU A 36 -5.97 -5.31 7.12
C LEU A 36 -7.39 -5.12 7.68
N ASP A 37 -7.76 -5.90 8.70
CA ASP A 37 -9.10 -5.84 9.29
C ASP A 37 -9.40 -4.48 9.93
N GLU A 38 -8.40 -3.85 10.53
CA GLU A 38 -8.54 -2.52 11.12
C GLU A 38 -8.77 -1.46 10.05
N ILE A 39 -8.01 -1.53 8.94
CA ILE A 39 -8.18 -0.64 7.79
C ILE A 39 -9.58 -0.81 7.20
N CYS A 40 -10.02 -2.05 6.99
CA CYS A 40 -11.35 -2.35 6.45
C CYS A 40 -12.47 -1.84 7.36
N GLY A 41 -12.27 -1.88 8.68
CA GLY A 41 -13.23 -1.38 9.66
C GLY A 41 -13.46 0.14 9.63
N GLU A 42 -12.51 0.91 9.08
CA GLU A 42 -12.64 2.36 8.94
C GLU A 42 -13.31 2.78 7.61
N ILE A 43 -13.37 1.88 6.64
CA ILE A 43 -13.96 2.15 5.32
C ILE A 43 -15.46 1.88 5.38
N ALA A 44 -16.27 2.93 5.25
CA ALA A 44 -17.72 2.84 5.36
C ALA A 44 -18.38 2.19 4.13
N GLU A 45 -17.75 2.28 2.96
CA GLU A 45 -18.28 1.68 1.74
C GLU A 45 -18.22 0.15 1.78
N ARG A 46 -19.21 -0.50 1.16
CA ARG A 46 -19.22 -1.95 1.03
C ARG A 46 -18.33 -2.39 -0.13
N PHE A 47 -17.51 -3.41 0.11
CA PHE A 47 -16.71 -4.09 -0.89
C PHE A 47 -16.63 -5.59 -0.58
N THR A 48 -16.35 -6.40 -1.60
CA THR A 48 -16.18 -7.85 -1.50
C THR A 48 -14.79 -8.31 -1.88
N GLU A 49 -14.03 -7.46 -2.57
CA GLU A 49 -12.67 -7.74 -3.03
C GLU A 49 -11.75 -6.57 -2.68
N ILE A 50 -10.48 -6.87 -2.42
CA ILE A 50 -9.43 -5.88 -2.16
C ILE A 50 -8.31 -6.08 -3.17
N GLU A 51 -7.91 -4.99 -3.82
CA GLU A 51 -6.83 -4.95 -4.78
C GLU A 51 -5.71 -4.06 -4.25
N PHE A 52 -4.53 -4.66 -4.06
CA PHE A 52 -3.35 -3.97 -3.54
C PHE A 52 -2.45 -3.50 -4.68
N TYR A 53 -2.01 -2.24 -4.60
CA TYR A 53 -1.06 -1.65 -5.55
C TYR A 53 0.35 -1.48 -4.93
N PHE A 54 0.60 -2.17 -3.82
CA PHE A 54 1.86 -2.23 -3.08
C PHE A 54 2.00 -3.63 -2.46
N SER A 55 3.18 -3.95 -1.90
CA SER A 55 3.37 -5.22 -1.18
C SER A 55 2.64 -5.18 0.15
N PRO A 56 1.58 -5.99 0.37
CA PRO A 56 0.77 -5.91 1.58
C PRO A 56 1.36 -6.74 2.74
N ASP A 57 2.62 -7.18 2.63
CA ASP A 57 3.30 -8.05 3.61
C ASP A 57 3.27 -7.49 5.03
N GLN A 58 3.18 -6.17 5.17
CA GLN A 58 3.13 -5.47 6.46
C GLN A 58 1.72 -5.37 7.05
N LEU A 59 0.68 -5.80 6.34
CA LEU A 59 -0.73 -5.76 6.78
C LEU A 59 -1.19 -7.06 7.47
N GLY A 60 -0.29 -8.02 7.66
CA GLY A 60 -0.60 -9.29 8.34
C GLY A 60 -1.42 -10.27 7.51
N ILE A 61 -1.31 -10.23 6.17
CA ILE A 61 -2.06 -11.11 5.26
C ILE A 61 -1.13 -12.24 4.79
N GLU A 62 -1.56 -13.50 4.95
CA GLU A 62 -0.79 -14.68 4.52
C GLU A 62 -1.19 -15.17 3.11
N ASP A 63 -2.47 -15.02 2.72
CA ASP A 63 -3.02 -15.53 1.47
C ASP A 63 -3.28 -14.43 0.43
N VAL A 64 -2.20 -13.92 -0.20
CA VAL A 64 -2.29 -12.90 -1.26
C VAL A 64 -2.02 -13.52 -2.63
N GLN A 65 -2.94 -13.31 -3.58
CA GLN A 65 -2.73 -13.66 -4.98
C GLN A 65 -2.05 -12.49 -5.70
N PHE A 66 -0.81 -12.70 -6.13
CA PHE A 66 -0.04 -11.69 -6.86
C PHE A 66 -0.37 -11.73 -8.35
N THR A 67 -0.80 -10.59 -8.89
CA THR A 67 -0.86 -10.39 -10.34
C THR A 67 0.27 -9.45 -10.72
N GLU A 68 1.12 -9.87 -11.66
CA GLU A 68 2.23 -9.06 -12.13
C GLU A 68 1.71 -7.88 -12.96
N LEU A 69 1.94 -6.65 -12.47
CA LEU A 69 1.58 -5.45 -13.22
C LEU A 69 2.58 -5.23 -14.36
N GLN A 70 2.15 -5.52 -15.58
CA GLN A 70 2.92 -5.25 -16.80
C GLN A 70 2.88 -3.75 -17.13
N SER A 71 3.70 -2.95 -16.43
CA SER A 71 3.88 -1.52 -16.68
C SER A 71 5.23 -1.24 -17.33
N SER A 72 5.23 -0.44 -18.41
CA SER A 72 6.44 0.08 -19.05
C SER A 72 7.06 1.27 -18.29
N LYS A 73 6.42 1.71 -17.21
CA LYS A 73 6.90 2.81 -16.35
C LYS A 73 7.23 2.27 -14.97
N CYS A 74 8.52 2.23 -14.65
CA CYS A 74 9.03 1.88 -13.32
C CYS A 74 9.89 3.04 -12.78
N LEU A 75 9.90 3.22 -11.47
CA LEU A 75 10.83 4.13 -10.81
C LEU A 75 12.19 3.43 -10.69
N MET A 76 13.21 3.93 -11.38
CA MET A 76 14.58 3.44 -11.25
C MET A 76 15.35 4.33 -10.28
N VAL A 77 15.79 3.77 -9.16
CA VAL A 77 16.68 4.48 -8.22
C VAL A 77 18.12 4.33 -8.71
N ARG A 78 18.77 5.44 -9.03
CA ARG A 78 20.21 5.48 -9.37
C ARG A 78 20.98 6.04 -8.18
N SER A 79 21.73 5.19 -7.51
CA SER A 79 22.65 5.59 -6.44
C SER A 79 24.08 5.70 -6.95
N ASN A 80 24.84 6.63 -6.39
CA ASN A 80 26.28 6.79 -6.64
C ASN A 80 27.13 5.84 -5.76
N LYS A 81 26.48 5.00 -4.94
CA LYS A 81 27.09 3.97 -4.08
C LYS A 81 26.48 2.61 -4.42
N GLU A 82 27.25 1.53 -4.25
CA GLU A 82 26.70 0.17 -4.28
C GLU A 82 25.61 0.05 -3.21
N LEU A 83 24.37 -0.15 -3.66
CA LEU A 83 23.25 -0.45 -2.79
C LEU A 83 23.20 -1.97 -2.61
N ASP A 84 23.73 -2.45 -1.50
CA ASP A 84 23.44 -3.80 -1.04
C ASP A 84 22.03 -3.82 -0.46
N PHE A 85 21.08 -4.25 -1.30
CA PHE A 85 19.67 -4.28 -0.93
C PHE A 85 19.34 -5.41 0.05
N LYS A 86 20.27 -6.31 0.41
CA LYS A 86 20.07 -7.41 1.38
C LYS A 86 18.70 -8.12 1.28
N GLY A 87 18.15 -8.24 0.08
CA GLY A 87 16.85 -8.88 -0.18
C GLY A 87 15.61 -8.00 0.01
N PHE A 88 15.73 -6.71 0.31
CA PHE A 88 14.60 -5.79 0.46
C PHE A 88 14.16 -5.20 -0.90
N LYS A 89 12.85 -5.28 -1.18
CA LYS A 89 12.18 -4.62 -2.32
C LYS A 89 11.29 -3.48 -1.80
N PHE A 90 11.86 -2.30 -1.55
CA PHE A 90 11.08 -1.09 -1.30
C PHE A 90 11.72 0.13 -1.98
N PRO A 91 10.93 1.16 -2.33
CA PRO A 91 11.48 2.42 -2.80
C PRO A 91 12.30 3.07 -1.67
N VAL A 92 13.60 3.17 -1.87
CA VAL A 92 14.51 3.87 -0.96
C VAL A 92 14.29 5.37 -1.15
N LEU A 93 13.72 6.03 -0.14
CA LEU A 93 13.69 7.49 -0.08
C LEU A 93 15.12 7.98 0.19
N THR A 94 15.69 8.73 -0.76
CA THR A 94 16.97 9.42 -0.56
C THR A 94 16.68 10.90 -0.43
N GLU A 95 17.09 11.52 0.68
CA GLU A 95 17.06 12.97 0.83
C GLU A 95 18.29 13.59 0.13
N PHE A 96 18.09 14.72 -0.54
CA PHE A 96 19.14 15.50 -1.21
C PHE A 96 19.66 16.62 -0.31
#